data_AF-A0A382EYV9-F1
#
_entry.id   AF-A0A382EYV9-F1
#
_cell.length_a   1.000
_cell.length_b   1.000
_cell.length_c   1.000
_cell.angle_alpha   90.00
_cell.angle_beta   90.00
_cell.angle_gamma   90.00
#
_symmetry.space_group_name_H-M   'P 1'
#
loop_
_entity.id
_entity.type
_entity.pdbx_description
1 polymer ?
#
loop_
_entity_poly.entity_id
_entity_poly.type
_entity_poly.pdbx_seq_one_letter_code
_entity_poly.pdbx_strand_id
1 'polypeptide(L)'
;MKSIESGNKTTTKDLIALRARIRHSAAHVMADAVQQLFPEAKFGVGPPTDDGFYYDLELDRALTPNDLDQIETLMRRIIAADHSFVYTEHTRSQIRSLHKDQPYKLELIEGLSDSTALSTYTHDKFTDLCQG
;
A
#
# COMPACT_ATOMS: atom_id res chain seq x y z
N MET A 1 37.98 -20.36 26.13
CA MET A 1 37.92 -20.05 24.69
C MET A 1 36.57 -20.53 24.18
N LYS A 2 35.56 -19.66 24.19
CA LYS A 2 34.24 -19.93 23.57
C LYS A 2 34.05 -18.88 22.50
N SER A 3 33.92 -19.35 21.27
CA SER A 3 33.72 -18.56 20.06
C SER A 3 32.49 -17.67 20.22
N ILE A 4 32.65 -16.40 19.91
CA ILE A 4 31.54 -15.44 19.80
C ILE A 4 30.92 -15.68 18.43
N GLU A 5 29.62 -15.99 18.43
CA GLU A 5 28.83 -16.30 17.25
C GLU A 5 28.82 -15.13 16.25
N SER A 6 28.93 -15.50 14.98
CA SER A 6 28.86 -14.63 13.82
C SER A 6 27.49 -13.95 13.73
N GLY A 7 27.43 -12.66 14.06
CA GLY A 7 26.28 -11.82 13.75
C GLY A 7 26.06 -11.75 12.24
N ASN A 8 24.85 -12.10 11.79
CA ASN A 8 24.45 -12.09 10.39
C ASN A 8 24.55 -10.65 9.84
N LYS A 9 25.54 -10.37 8.97
CA LYS A 9 25.73 -9.03 8.40
C LYS A 9 24.68 -8.77 7.32
N THR A 10 23.76 -7.84 7.57
CA THR A 10 22.80 -7.33 6.58
C THR A 10 23.54 -6.79 5.35
N THR A 11 23.17 -7.25 4.16
CA THR A 11 23.82 -6.85 2.90
C THR A 11 23.18 -5.58 2.32
N THR A 12 23.89 -4.91 1.41
CA THR A 12 23.32 -3.78 0.65
C THR A 12 22.04 -4.19 -0.09
N LYS A 13 21.99 -5.41 -0.62
CA LYS A 13 20.81 -5.94 -1.31
C LYS A 13 19.62 -6.05 -0.36
N ASP A 14 19.85 -6.50 0.87
CA ASP A 14 18.80 -6.61 1.89
C ASP A 14 18.26 -5.24 2.28
N LEU A 15 19.13 -4.23 2.39
CA LEU A 15 18.73 -2.85 2.70
C LEU A 15 17.91 -2.23 1.56
N ILE A 16 18.26 -2.48 0.31
CA ILE A 16 17.48 -2.00 -0.85
C ILE A 16 16.09 -2.63 -0.84
N ALA A 17 16.01 -3.95 -0.67
CA ALA A 17 14.73 -4.65 -0.61
C ALA A 17 13.88 -4.19 0.59
N LEU A 18 14.50 -3.97 1.75
CA LEU A 18 13.81 -3.43 2.92
C LEU A 18 13.25 -2.02 2.68
N ARG A 19 14.05 -1.13 2.07
CA ARG A 19 13.59 0.23 1.73
C ARG A 19 12.42 0.22 0.75
N ALA A 20 12.47 -0.63 -0.27
CA ALA A 20 11.38 -0.79 -1.22
C ALA A 20 10.08 -1.21 -0.51
N ARG A 21 10.14 -2.20 0.39
CA ARG A 21 8.98 -2.62 1.19
C ARG A 21 8.45 -1.51 2.10
N ILE A 22 9.33 -0.78 2.80
CA ILE A 22 8.92 0.35 3.65
C ILE A 22 8.20 1.43 2.84
N ARG A 23 8.73 1.78 1.67
CA ARG A 23 8.11 2.76 0.76
C ARG A 23 6.77 2.27 0.21
N HIS A 24 6.67 0.99 -0.11
CA HIS A 24 5.41 0.39 -0.55
C HIS A 24 4.37 0.46 0.57
N SER A 25 4.70 0.04 1.80
CA SER A 25 3.81 0.18 2.96
C SER A 25 3.43 1.63 3.25
N ALA A 26 4.34 2.59 3.03
CA ALA A 26 4.02 4.01 3.17
C ALA A 26 3.01 4.50 2.13
N ALA A 27 3.01 3.93 0.92
CA ALA A 27 1.99 4.20 -0.10
C ALA A 27 0.60 3.73 0.36
N HIS A 28 0.50 2.53 0.97
CA HIS A 28 -0.74 2.04 1.57
C HIS A 28 -1.26 2.96 2.68
N VAL A 29 -0.37 3.37 3.59
CA VAL A 29 -0.72 4.31 4.67
C VAL A 29 -1.21 5.65 4.14
N MET A 30 -0.61 6.15 3.06
CA MET A 30 -1.06 7.40 2.41
C MET A 30 -2.42 7.22 1.74
N ALA A 31 -2.65 6.09 1.07
CA ALA A 31 -3.94 5.77 0.47
C ALA A 31 -5.05 5.65 1.52
N ASP A 32 -4.78 5.05 2.69
CA ASP A 32 -5.70 5.03 3.83
C ASP A 32 -6.03 6.45 4.31
N ALA A 33 -5.00 7.29 4.54
CA ALA A 33 -5.20 8.69 4.94
C ALA A 33 -6.05 9.47 3.92
N VAL A 34 -5.80 9.28 2.62
CA VAL A 34 -6.60 9.87 1.55
C VAL A 34 -8.03 9.34 1.59
N GLN A 35 -8.24 8.03 1.73
CA GLN A 35 -9.57 7.43 1.76
C GLN A 35 -10.41 7.95 2.94
N GLN A 36 -9.78 8.22 4.08
CA GLN A 36 -10.47 8.81 5.25
C GLN A 36 -10.88 10.26 5.03
N LEU A 37 -10.08 11.06 4.31
CA LEU A 37 -10.38 12.47 4.02
C LEU A 37 -11.30 12.63 2.80
N PHE A 38 -11.17 11.73 1.83
CA PHE A 38 -11.88 11.72 0.55
C PHE A 38 -12.52 10.33 0.34
N PRO A 39 -13.69 10.05 0.96
CA PRO A 39 -14.33 8.74 0.91
C PRO A 39 -14.65 8.22 -0.50
N GLU A 40 -14.82 9.12 -1.45
CA GLU A 40 -15.15 8.76 -2.84
C GLU A 40 -13.91 8.60 -3.74
N ALA A 41 -12.70 8.76 -3.20
CA ALA A 41 -11.45 8.66 -3.95
C ALA A 41 -11.34 7.33 -4.69
N LYS A 42 -10.89 7.38 -5.94
CA LYS A 42 -10.59 6.18 -6.73
C LYS A 42 -9.08 5.99 -6.86
N PHE A 43 -8.63 4.77 -6.59
CA PHE A 43 -7.22 4.43 -6.45
C PHE A 43 -6.71 3.66 -7.65
N GLY A 44 -5.68 4.20 -8.31
CA GLY A 44 -4.95 3.54 -9.38
C GLY A 44 -3.79 2.69 -8.84
N VAL A 45 -2.58 2.99 -9.32
CA VAL A 45 -1.33 2.33 -8.93
C VAL A 45 -0.54 3.18 -7.94
N GLY A 46 0.15 2.53 -6.99
CA GLY A 46 0.99 3.21 -6.01
C GLY A 46 2.30 2.49 -5.70
N PRO A 47 3.24 2.42 -6.66
CA PRO A 47 4.47 1.68 -6.47
C PRO A 47 5.50 2.46 -5.62
N PRO A 48 6.43 1.77 -4.95
CA PRO A 48 7.65 2.40 -4.45
C PRO A 48 8.53 2.87 -5.62
N THR A 49 9.33 3.90 -5.37
CA THR A 49 10.34 4.42 -6.30
C THR A 49 11.73 4.40 -5.65
N ASP A 50 12.76 4.77 -6.42
CA ASP A 50 14.15 4.86 -5.94
C ASP A 50 14.32 5.89 -4.82
N ASP A 51 13.46 6.92 -4.78
CA ASP A 51 13.54 8.02 -3.80
C ASP A 51 12.31 8.13 -2.89
N GLY A 52 11.23 7.41 -3.16
CA GLY A 52 10.01 7.49 -2.36
C GLY A 52 8.94 6.51 -2.83
N PHE A 53 7.74 7.03 -3.04
CA PHE A 53 6.59 6.33 -3.59
C PHE A 53 5.63 7.38 -4.15
N TYR A 54 4.66 6.96 -4.94
CA TYR A 54 3.52 7.78 -5.33
C TYR A 54 2.25 6.95 -5.30
N TYR A 55 1.11 7.59 -5.52
CA TYR A 55 -0.16 6.91 -5.75
C TYR A 55 -1.01 7.74 -6.71
N ASP A 56 -1.50 7.11 -7.77
CA ASP A 56 -2.43 7.73 -8.71
C ASP A 56 -3.84 7.75 -8.13
N LEU A 57 -4.43 8.94 -8.04
CA LEU A 57 -5.70 9.18 -7.36
C LEU A 57 -6.64 9.98 -8.28
N GLU A 58 -7.89 9.55 -8.37
CA GLU A 58 -8.97 10.39 -8.85
C GLU A 58 -9.75 10.94 -7.64
N LEU A 59 -9.88 12.26 -7.60
CA LEU A 59 -10.56 13.00 -6.56
C LEU A 59 -11.58 13.95 -7.20
N ASP A 60 -12.57 14.36 -6.42
CA ASP A 60 -13.60 15.33 -6.81
C ASP A 60 -13.03 16.73 -7.11
N ARG A 61 -11.89 17.06 -6.48
CA ARG A 61 -11.10 18.27 -6.73
C ARG A 61 -9.61 17.98 -6.60
N ALA A 62 -8.80 18.89 -7.15
CA ALA A 62 -7.35 18.85 -6.93
C ALA A 62 -6.99 19.05 -5.45
N LEU A 63 -5.90 18.39 -5.03
CA LEU A 63 -5.31 18.59 -3.72
C LEU A 63 -4.70 19.99 -3.60
N THR A 64 -4.92 20.61 -2.46
CA THR A 64 -4.27 21.86 -2.04
C THR A 64 -3.12 21.56 -1.08
N PRO A 65 -2.20 22.51 -0.85
CA PRO A 65 -1.13 22.31 0.14
C PRO A 65 -1.65 21.94 1.54
N ASN A 66 -2.78 22.52 1.97
CA ASN A 66 -3.39 22.18 3.25
C ASN A 66 -3.91 20.74 3.30
N ASP A 67 -4.39 20.17 2.19
CA ASP A 67 -4.79 18.77 2.17
C ASP A 67 -3.57 17.85 2.37
N LEU A 68 -2.41 18.22 1.80
CA LEU A 68 -1.17 17.47 1.98
C LEU A 68 -0.74 17.45 3.46
N ASP A 69 -0.84 18.58 4.16
CA ASP A 69 -0.55 18.65 5.61
C ASP A 69 -1.49 17.75 6.44
N GLN A 70 -2.77 17.70 6.06
CA GLN A 70 -3.77 16.86 6.72
C GLN A 70 -3.52 15.37 6.45
N ILE A 71 -3.20 15.02 5.20
CA ILE A 71 -2.82 13.66 4.80
C ILE A 71 -1.60 13.22 5.60
N GLU A 72 -0.53 14.01 5.65
CA GLU A 72 0.69 13.66 6.40
C GLU A 72 0.40 13.49 7.90
N THR A 73 -0.42 14.36 8.48
CA THR A 73 -0.84 14.26 9.88
C THR A 73 -1.58 12.96 10.16
N LEU A 74 -2.50 12.56 9.27
CA LEU A 74 -3.21 11.28 9.39
C LEU A 74 -2.29 10.08 9.17
N MET A 75 -1.38 10.14 8.19
CA MET A 75 -0.39 9.07 7.99
C MET A 75 0.41 8.81 9.27
N ARG A 76 0.87 9.87 9.95
CA ARG A 76 1.58 9.74 11.23
C ARG A 76 0.74 9.09 12.32
N ARG A 77 -0.57 9.39 12.36
CA ARG A 77 -1.51 8.75 13.30
C ARG A 77 -1.74 7.28 12.98
N ILE A 78 -1.92 6.93 11.70
CA ILE A 78 -2.09 5.56 11.22
C ILE A 78 -0.85 4.72 11.57
N ILE A 79 0.35 5.25 11.31
CA ILE A 79 1.61 4.59 11.68
C ILE A 79 1.71 4.39 13.20
N ALA A 80 1.36 5.41 14.00
CA ALA A 80 1.42 5.33 15.45
C ALA A 80 0.42 4.33 16.07
N ALA A 81 -0.65 3.99 15.36
CA ALA A 81 -1.60 2.98 15.79
C ALA A 81 -1.06 1.54 15.67
N ASP A 82 0.05 1.35 14.92
CA ASP A 82 0.80 0.09 14.82
C ASP A 82 -0.05 -1.13 14.44
N HIS A 83 -1.00 -0.93 13.53
CA HIS A 83 -1.81 -2.01 13.00
C HIS A 83 -0.97 -2.93 12.09
N SER A 84 -1.09 -4.23 12.31
CA SER A 84 -0.46 -5.22 11.44
C SER A 84 -1.09 -5.25 10.05
N PHE A 85 -0.25 -5.45 9.04
CA PHE A 85 -0.71 -5.72 7.68
C PHE A 85 -1.07 -7.21 7.53
N VAL A 86 -2.29 -7.49 7.11
CA VAL A 86 -2.80 -8.84 6.89
C VAL A 86 -2.89 -9.12 5.40
N TYR A 87 -2.13 -10.10 4.94
CA TYR A 87 -2.18 -10.61 3.58
C TYR A 87 -3.36 -11.56 3.41
N THR A 88 -4.12 -11.42 2.32
CA THR A 88 -5.20 -12.36 1.96
C THR A 88 -5.21 -12.60 0.46
N GLU A 89 -5.24 -13.87 0.04
CA GLU A 89 -5.51 -14.26 -1.35
C GLU A 89 -7.02 -14.36 -1.60
N HIS A 90 -7.43 -13.97 -2.80
CA HIS A 90 -8.83 -13.92 -3.21
C HIS A 90 -9.02 -14.59 -4.57
N THR A 91 -10.20 -15.16 -4.76
CA THR A 91 -10.68 -15.50 -6.11
C THR A 91 -10.99 -14.22 -6.89
N ARG A 92 -10.99 -14.30 -8.23
CA ARG A 92 -11.42 -13.21 -9.12
C ARG A 92 -12.81 -12.64 -8.76
N SER A 93 -13.75 -13.48 -8.31
CA SER A 93 -15.08 -13.02 -7.92
C SER A 93 -15.06 -12.24 -6.61
N GLN A 94 -14.31 -12.72 -5.61
CA GLN A 94 -14.18 -12.05 -4.31
C GLN A 94 -13.52 -10.67 -4.46
N ILE A 95 -12.39 -10.60 -5.18
CA ILE A 95 -11.65 -9.34 -5.33
C ILE A 95 -12.43 -8.29 -6.14
N ARG A 96 -13.21 -8.72 -7.15
CA ARG A 96 -14.13 -7.85 -7.89
C ARG A 96 -15.24 -7.31 -6.99
N SER A 97 -15.79 -8.16 -6.12
CA SER A 97 -16.80 -7.71 -5.16
C SER A 97 -16.23 -6.74 -4.13
N LEU A 98 -14.98 -6.95 -3.71
CA LEU A 98 -14.30 -6.09 -2.74
C LEU A 98 -14.00 -4.69 -3.31
N HIS A 99 -13.58 -4.63 -4.58
CA HIS A 99 -13.22 -3.40 -5.26
C HIS A 99 -14.29 -2.91 -6.25
N LYS A 100 -15.56 -3.29 -6.04
CA LYS A 100 -16.67 -2.96 -6.96
C LYS A 100 -16.84 -1.46 -7.23
N ASP A 101 -16.48 -0.63 -6.26
CA ASP A 101 -16.59 0.82 -6.32
C ASP A 101 -15.25 1.50 -6.74
N GLN A 102 -14.25 0.71 -7.14
CA GLN A 102 -12.90 1.13 -7.50
C GLN A 102 -12.59 0.75 -8.96
N PRO A 103 -13.04 1.55 -9.95
CA PRO A 103 -13.01 1.18 -11.37
C PRO A 103 -11.59 0.90 -11.87
N TYR A 104 -10.60 1.68 -11.44
CA TYR A 104 -9.19 1.47 -11.81
C TYR A 104 -8.62 0.15 -11.28
N LYS A 105 -9.02 -0.28 -10.08
CA LYS A 105 -8.63 -1.60 -9.55
C LYS A 105 -9.25 -2.72 -10.36
N LEU A 106 -10.51 -2.57 -10.78
CA LEU A 106 -11.19 -3.55 -11.63
C LEU A 106 -10.50 -3.68 -12.99
N GLU A 107 -10.13 -2.57 -13.62
CA GLU A 107 -9.37 -2.56 -14.88
C GLU A 107 -8.01 -3.27 -14.71
N LEU A 108 -7.28 -2.97 -13.63
CA LEU A 108 -6.02 -3.66 -13.32
C LEU A 108 -6.23 -5.18 -13.20
N ILE A 109 -7.26 -5.64 -12.47
CA ILE A 109 -7.58 -7.06 -12.30
C ILE A 109 -7.89 -7.74 -13.64
N GLU A 110 -8.55 -7.03 -14.55
CA GLU A 110 -8.88 -7.53 -15.89
C GLU A 110 -7.67 -7.63 -16.80
N GLY A 111 -6.67 -6.76 -16.62
CA GLY A 111 -5.39 -6.84 -17.33
C GLY A 111 -4.47 -7.97 -16.85
N LEU A 112 -4.73 -8.56 -15.67
CA LEU A 112 -3.91 -9.64 -15.13
C LEU A 112 -4.27 -11.01 -15.72
N SER A 113 -3.26 -11.87 -15.88
CA SER A 113 -3.44 -13.26 -16.32
C SER A 113 -4.27 -14.08 -15.31
N ASP A 114 -4.98 -15.12 -15.77
CA ASP A 114 -5.76 -16.01 -14.89
C ASP A 114 -4.93 -16.79 -13.89
N SER A 115 -3.65 -16.99 -14.18
CA SER A 115 -2.69 -17.61 -13.25
C SER A 115 -2.14 -16.64 -12.20
N THR A 116 -2.39 -15.33 -12.33
CA THR A 116 -1.87 -14.34 -11.40
C THR A 116 -2.65 -14.42 -10.09
N ALA A 117 -1.94 -14.64 -8.98
CA ALA A 117 -2.53 -14.56 -7.66
C ALA A 117 -3.08 -13.14 -7.41
N LEU A 118 -4.31 -13.05 -6.91
CA LEU A 118 -4.98 -11.80 -6.59
C LEU A 118 -5.04 -11.68 -5.08
N SER A 119 -4.32 -10.71 -4.54
CA SER A 119 -4.17 -10.55 -3.10
C SER A 119 -4.40 -9.12 -2.66
N THR A 120 -4.76 -9.00 -1.38
CA THR A 120 -4.86 -7.73 -0.70
C THR A 120 -3.96 -7.69 0.53
N TYR A 121 -3.63 -6.46 0.91
CA TYR A 121 -3.12 -6.17 2.25
C TYR A 121 -4.13 -5.29 2.98
N THR A 122 -4.49 -5.69 4.19
CA THR A 122 -5.40 -4.94 5.07
C THR A 122 -4.65 -4.44 6.30
N HIS A 123 -4.79 -3.17 6.65
CA HIS A 123 -4.37 -2.62 7.94
C HIS A 123 -5.51 -1.79 8.54
N ASP A 124 -5.87 -2.09 9.80
CA ASP A 124 -7.12 -1.63 10.40
C ASP A 124 -8.33 -1.90 9.48
N LYS A 125 -8.94 -0.85 8.93
CA LYS A 125 -10.13 -0.91 8.06
C LYS A 125 -9.79 -0.73 6.59
N PHE A 126 -8.58 -0.29 6.27
CA PHE A 126 -8.16 -0.04 4.90
C PHE A 126 -7.66 -1.34 4.27
N THR A 127 -8.09 -1.61 3.03
CA THR A 127 -7.71 -2.80 2.27
C THR A 127 -7.37 -2.39 0.84
N ASP A 128 -6.20 -2.81 0.37
CA ASP A 128 -5.73 -2.48 -0.98
C ASP A 128 -5.25 -3.71 -1.76
N LEU A 129 -5.45 -3.67 -3.08
CA LEU A 129 -5.01 -4.69 -4.04
C LEU A 129 -3.50 -4.56 -4.24
N CYS A 130 -2.75 -5.59 -3.89
CA CYS A 130 -1.29 -5.54 -3.89
C CYS A 130 -0.67 -6.95 -3.83
N GLN A 131 0.52 -7.13 -4.42
CA GLN A 131 1.29 -8.39 -4.42
C GLN A 131 2.46 -8.42 -3.41
N GLY A 132 2.76 -7.29 -2.76
CA GLY A 132 3.87 -7.14 -1.80
C GLY A 132 5.13 -6.56 -2.41
#